data_AF-A0A3L0W688-F1
#
_entry.id   AF-A0A3L0W688-F1
#
_cell.length_a   1.000
_cell.length_b   1.000
_cell.length_c   1.000
_cell.angle_alpha   90.00
_cell.angle_beta   90.00
_cell.angle_gamma   90.00
#
_symmetry.space_group_name_H-M   'P 1'
#
loop_
_entity.id
_entity.type
_entity.pdbx_description
1 polymer ?
#
loop_
_entity_poly.entity_id
_entity_poly.type
_entity_poly.pdbx_seq_one_letter_code
_entity_poly.pdbx_strand_id
1 'polypeptide(L)'
;MHRYFPPLLLIATLLPVTSQARECLPGYQDDHNRFVSEQVDTAEGKLNVVNDRATGLQWLYCPYGQHASADGTGCEGTPAFISTRANAEDNPLMGVIKQANDRLGTPAQPWRAPDIKELFTLYNNQCQPAIYAAQGYPATSLQSQIAADKETLCADAASKWDKVTEQWIEAPDDVKTACRAAEQQLWALTNIAFGSDSSGGEGYDFLNFAGSGETFNVGGIGTSSVMLRLVRPIPTIEE
;
A
#
# COMPACT_ATOMS: atom_id res chain seq x y z
N MET A 1 -29.25 38.82 -39.20
CA MET A 1 -27.88 38.79 -38.64
C MET A 1 -27.65 37.43 -38.01
N HIS A 2 -27.04 36.49 -38.72
CA HIS A 2 -26.66 35.18 -38.20
C HIS A 2 -25.25 35.27 -37.62
N ARG A 3 -25.10 34.95 -36.32
CA ARG A 3 -23.80 34.84 -35.67
C ARG A 3 -23.42 33.36 -35.63
N TYR A 4 -22.41 32.99 -36.42
CA TYR A 4 -21.71 31.72 -36.31
C TYR A 4 -20.82 31.75 -35.06
N PHE A 5 -21.01 30.81 -34.14
CA PHE A 5 -20.03 30.45 -33.11
C PHE A 5 -19.34 29.15 -33.56
N PRO A 6 -18.00 29.09 -33.66
CA PRO A 6 -17.31 27.83 -33.90
C PRO A 6 -17.27 27.03 -32.59
N PRO A 7 -17.32 25.69 -32.66
CA PRO A 7 -17.20 24.85 -31.47
C PRO A 7 -15.73 24.84 -31.02
N LEU A 8 -15.50 25.22 -29.76
CA LEU A 8 -14.24 25.00 -29.06
C LEU A 8 -14.07 23.48 -28.87
N LEU A 9 -13.15 22.89 -29.63
CA LEU A 9 -12.63 21.54 -29.39
C LEU A 9 -11.87 21.56 -28.07
N LEU A 10 -12.45 20.93 -27.04
CA LEU A 10 -11.80 20.64 -25.77
C LEU A 10 -10.75 19.55 -26.05
N ILE A 11 -9.47 19.93 -26.14
CA ILE A 11 -8.38 18.97 -26.15
C ILE A 11 -8.20 18.51 -24.70
N ALA A 12 -8.75 17.33 -24.38
CA ALA A 12 -8.41 16.63 -23.15
C ALA A 12 -6.94 16.22 -23.24
N THR A 13 -6.06 16.98 -22.60
CA THR A 13 -4.66 16.59 -22.42
C THR A 13 -4.61 15.39 -21.47
N LEU A 14 -4.52 14.19 -22.04
CA LEU A 14 -4.09 12.99 -21.32
C LEU A 14 -2.67 13.25 -20.82
N LEU A 15 -2.54 13.63 -19.54
CA LEU A 15 -1.25 13.62 -18.88
C LEU A 15 -0.75 12.16 -18.84
N PRO A 16 0.50 11.88 -19.24
CA PRO A 16 1.05 10.55 -19.09
C PRO A 16 1.02 10.18 -17.61
N VAL A 17 0.47 9.01 -17.31
CA VAL A 17 0.57 8.37 -15.99
C VAL A 17 2.05 8.14 -15.74
N THR A 18 2.71 9.08 -15.07
CA THR A 18 4.09 8.87 -14.63
C THR A 18 4.01 7.87 -13.48
N SER A 19 4.38 6.62 -13.77
CA SER A 19 4.94 5.75 -12.73
C SER A 19 6.07 6.54 -12.07
N GLN A 20 6.07 6.67 -10.74
CA GLN A 20 7.24 7.20 -10.06
C GLN A 20 8.37 6.21 -10.32
N ALA A 21 9.21 6.51 -11.31
CA ALA A 21 10.41 5.75 -11.56
C ALA A 21 11.27 5.86 -10.30
N ARG A 22 11.69 4.72 -9.76
CA ARG A 22 12.61 4.69 -8.62
C ARG A 22 13.89 5.42 -9.02
N GLU A 23 14.24 6.46 -8.27
CA GLU A 23 15.47 7.23 -8.46
C GLU A 23 16.50 6.80 -7.42
N CYS A 24 17.75 6.61 -7.82
CA CYS A 24 18.82 6.18 -6.91
C CYS A 24 20.05 7.08 -7.03
N LEU A 25 20.86 7.12 -5.97
CA LEU A 25 22.14 7.83 -5.97
C LEU A 25 23.05 7.31 -7.09
N PRO A 26 23.88 8.18 -7.70
CA PRO A 26 24.79 7.78 -8.77
C PRO A 26 25.69 6.60 -8.37
N GLY A 27 25.77 5.58 -9.22
CA GLY A 27 26.59 4.39 -8.99
C GLY A 27 25.95 3.32 -8.10
N TYR A 28 24.74 3.55 -7.59
CA TYR A 28 23.98 2.50 -6.90
C TYR A 28 23.67 1.33 -7.85
N GLN A 29 23.72 0.11 -7.32
CA GLN A 29 23.33 -1.13 -7.98
C GLN A 29 22.50 -1.96 -7.01
N ASP A 30 21.43 -2.59 -7.50
CA ASP A 30 20.63 -3.49 -6.67
C ASP A 30 21.42 -4.76 -6.32
N ASP A 31 21.21 -5.26 -5.10
CA ASP A 31 21.83 -6.51 -4.63
C ASP A 31 21.01 -7.72 -5.09
N HIS A 32 21.29 -8.13 -6.33
CA HIS A 32 20.67 -9.31 -6.95
C HIS A 32 21.10 -10.64 -6.33
N ASN A 33 22.11 -10.65 -5.46
CA ASN A 33 22.52 -11.86 -4.73
C ASN A 33 21.73 -12.02 -3.44
N ARG A 34 21.43 -10.91 -2.76
CA ARG A 34 20.60 -10.89 -1.55
C ARG A 34 19.13 -11.15 -1.86
N PHE A 35 18.55 -10.38 -2.79
CA PHE A 35 17.13 -10.47 -3.11
C PHE A 35 16.93 -11.27 -4.39
N VAL A 36 16.36 -12.46 -4.25
CA VAL A 36 16.13 -13.40 -5.35
C VAL A 36 14.63 -13.60 -5.54
N SER A 37 14.12 -13.20 -6.71
CA SER A 37 12.71 -13.39 -7.07
C SER A 37 12.44 -14.84 -7.45
N GLU A 38 11.33 -15.38 -6.94
CA GLU A 38 10.87 -16.74 -7.23
C GLU A 38 9.35 -16.76 -7.39
N GLN A 39 8.84 -17.86 -7.95
CA GLN A 39 7.40 -18.15 -7.99
C GLN A 39 7.09 -19.41 -7.21
N VAL A 40 6.14 -19.32 -6.30
CA VAL A 40 5.65 -20.47 -5.52
C VAL A 40 4.27 -20.87 -5.99
N ASP A 41 3.98 -22.17 -5.95
CA ASP A 41 2.65 -22.70 -6.23
C ASP A 41 1.70 -22.40 -5.07
N THR A 42 0.49 -21.97 -5.41
CA THR A 42 -0.63 -21.73 -4.50
C THR A 42 -1.90 -22.33 -5.07
N ALA A 43 -2.98 -22.39 -4.27
CA ALA A 43 -4.27 -22.91 -4.74
C ALA A 43 -4.85 -22.11 -5.93
N GLU A 44 -4.43 -20.85 -6.11
CA GLU A 44 -4.94 -19.92 -7.14
C GLU A 44 -3.94 -19.72 -8.30
N GLY A 45 -2.81 -20.45 -8.29
CA GLY A 45 -1.77 -20.37 -9.32
C GLY A 45 -0.41 -19.95 -8.76
N LYS A 46 0.42 -19.33 -9.60
CA LYS A 46 1.77 -18.90 -9.24
C LYS A 46 1.74 -17.57 -8.49
N LEU A 47 2.43 -17.51 -7.35
CA LEU A 47 2.59 -16.32 -6.54
C LEU A 47 4.06 -15.84 -6.59
N ASN A 48 4.27 -14.57 -6.94
CA ASN A 48 5.61 -13.96 -6.95
C ASN A 48 6.06 -13.63 -5.51
N VAL A 49 7.26 -14.08 -5.17
CA VAL A 49 7.89 -13.89 -3.86
C VAL A 49 9.33 -13.45 -4.02
N VAL A 50 9.93 -12.93 -2.96
CA VAL A 50 11.32 -12.47 -2.92
C VAL A 50 12.03 -13.09 -1.73
N ASN A 51 13.02 -13.92 -2.00
CA ASN A 51 13.91 -14.49 -0.99
C ASN A 51 14.98 -13.46 -0.63
N ASP A 52 14.97 -12.97 0.61
CA ASP A 52 16.05 -12.20 1.20
C ASP A 52 17.05 -13.15 1.87
N ARG A 53 18.10 -13.51 1.13
CA ARG A 53 19.13 -14.46 1.59
C ARG A 53 19.94 -13.94 2.79
N ALA A 54 19.96 -12.63 3.03
CA ALA A 54 20.67 -12.08 4.18
C ALA A 54 19.92 -12.31 5.49
N THR A 55 18.58 -12.35 5.43
CA THR A 55 17.71 -12.50 6.61
C THR A 55 17.11 -13.89 6.74
N GLY A 56 17.14 -14.69 5.66
CA GLY A 56 16.46 -16.00 5.62
C GLY A 56 14.95 -15.88 5.48
N LEU A 57 14.45 -14.71 5.09
CA LEU A 57 13.02 -14.42 4.95
C LEU A 57 12.59 -14.42 3.48
N GLN A 58 11.40 -14.94 3.24
CA GLN A 58 10.68 -14.86 1.97
C GLN A 58 9.54 -13.84 2.13
N TRP A 59 9.55 -12.83 1.28
CA TRP A 59 8.57 -11.75 1.26
C TRP A 59 7.58 -11.95 0.11
N LEU A 60 6.32 -11.53 0.30
CA LEU A 60 5.47 -11.28 -0.86
C LEU A 60 6.11 -10.19 -1.73
N TYR A 61 6.14 -10.40 -3.06
CA TYR A 61 6.65 -9.38 -3.98
C TYR A 61 5.81 -8.10 -3.91
N CYS A 62 4.50 -8.25 -3.95
CA CYS A 62 3.54 -7.15 -3.83
C CYS A 62 2.93 -7.07 -2.43
N PRO A 63 2.45 -5.88 -2.00
CA PRO A 63 1.56 -5.78 -0.86
C PRO A 63 0.37 -6.75 -1.01
N TYR A 64 -0.08 -7.33 0.10
CA TYR A 64 -1.17 -8.30 0.06
C TYR A 64 -2.44 -7.68 -0.54
N GLY A 65 -3.12 -8.43 -1.41
CA GLY A 65 -4.27 -7.95 -2.20
C GLY A 65 -3.89 -7.48 -3.61
N GLN A 66 -2.61 -7.21 -3.86
CA GLN A 66 -2.09 -6.87 -5.18
C GLN A 66 -1.38 -8.06 -5.84
N HIS A 67 -1.17 -7.95 -7.15
CA HIS A 67 -0.40 -8.89 -7.96
C HIS A 67 0.66 -8.16 -8.79
N ALA A 68 1.68 -8.88 -9.24
CA ALA A 68 2.69 -8.28 -10.10
C ALA A 68 2.07 -7.87 -11.45
N SER A 69 2.44 -6.70 -11.94
CA SER A 69 2.07 -6.24 -13.28
C SER A 69 2.59 -7.19 -14.36
N ALA A 70 1.95 -7.18 -15.53
CA ALA A 70 2.34 -8.04 -16.65
C ALA A 70 3.78 -7.77 -17.14
N ASP A 71 4.27 -6.53 -16.99
CA ASP A 71 5.63 -6.13 -17.31
C ASP A 71 6.64 -6.39 -16.17
N GLY A 72 6.17 -6.89 -15.01
CA GLY A 72 6.97 -7.21 -13.85
C GLY A 72 7.53 -5.98 -13.11
N THR A 73 7.16 -4.77 -13.48
CA THR A 73 7.76 -3.52 -12.95
C THR A 73 7.07 -2.96 -11.70
N GLY A 74 5.91 -3.49 -11.31
CA GLY A 74 5.17 -2.99 -10.16
C GLY A 74 4.03 -3.89 -9.70
N CYS A 75 3.15 -3.32 -8.89
CA CYS A 75 2.00 -4.00 -8.32
C CYS A 75 0.67 -3.38 -8.77
N GLU A 76 -0.21 -4.24 -9.28
CA GLU A 76 -1.55 -3.92 -9.75
C GLU A 76 -2.63 -4.47 -8.81
N GLY A 77 -3.83 -3.89 -8.90
CA GLY A 77 -4.94 -4.15 -7.97
C GLY A 77 -4.87 -3.28 -6.71
N THR A 78 -5.80 -3.51 -5.78
CA THR A 78 -5.92 -2.72 -4.53
C THR A 78 -5.34 -3.50 -3.36
N PRO A 79 -4.39 -2.95 -2.59
CA PRO A 79 -3.86 -3.64 -1.43
C PRO A 79 -4.89 -3.72 -0.31
N ALA A 80 -4.76 -4.72 0.55
CA ALA A 80 -5.48 -4.75 1.81
C ALA A 80 -4.90 -3.68 2.73
N PHE A 81 -5.74 -2.73 3.12
CA PHE A 81 -5.42 -1.72 4.11
C PHE A 81 -5.86 -2.20 5.49
N ILE A 82 -5.00 -2.00 6.48
CA ILE A 82 -5.32 -2.24 7.88
C ILE A 82 -5.18 -0.94 8.68
N SER A 83 -6.03 -0.78 9.69
CA SER A 83 -5.85 0.27 10.68
C SER A 83 -4.56 0.04 11.46
N THR A 84 -3.80 1.10 11.72
CA THR A 84 -2.65 1.04 12.63
C THR A 84 -3.07 0.96 14.09
N ARG A 85 -4.35 1.11 14.43
CA ARG A 85 -4.85 0.90 15.80
C ARG A 85 -5.07 -0.58 16.07
N ALA A 86 -4.53 -1.06 17.17
CA ALA A 86 -4.73 -2.43 17.63
C ALA A 86 -5.93 -2.45 18.58
N ASN A 87 -7.16 -2.43 18.04
CA ASN A 87 -8.32 -2.77 18.85
C ASN A 87 -8.51 -4.30 18.83
N ALA A 88 -8.61 -4.92 20.00
CA ALA A 88 -8.84 -6.35 20.15
C ALA A 88 -10.17 -6.83 19.51
N GLU A 89 -11.15 -5.92 19.37
CA GLU A 89 -12.48 -6.23 18.85
C GLU A 89 -12.60 -6.12 17.32
N ASP A 90 -11.68 -5.41 16.67
CA ASP A 90 -11.71 -5.17 15.20
C ASP A 90 -10.28 -5.05 14.64
N ASN A 91 -9.56 -6.17 14.68
CA ASN A 91 -8.19 -6.27 14.17
C ASN A 91 -8.16 -7.04 12.85
N PRO A 92 -8.16 -6.35 11.69
CA PRO A 92 -8.18 -7.02 10.39
C PRO A 92 -6.88 -7.78 10.07
N LEU A 93 -5.79 -7.56 10.81
CA LEU A 93 -4.51 -8.21 10.57
C LEU A 93 -4.61 -9.74 10.60
N MET A 94 -5.26 -10.29 11.63
CA MET A 94 -5.43 -11.74 11.74
C MET A 94 -6.32 -12.30 10.63
N GLY A 95 -7.34 -11.56 10.19
CA GLY A 95 -8.17 -11.93 9.06
C GLY A 95 -7.38 -12.00 7.75
N VAL A 96 -6.55 -10.99 7.48
CA VAL A 96 -5.67 -10.95 6.30
C VAL A 96 -4.66 -12.10 6.33
N ILE A 97 -3.97 -12.33 7.46
CA ILE A 97 -3.02 -13.43 7.61
C ILE A 97 -3.71 -14.78 7.40
N LYS A 98 -4.91 -14.96 7.96
CA LYS A 98 -5.68 -16.20 7.76
C LYS A 98 -6.00 -16.41 6.29
N GLN A 99 -6.54 -15.40 5.60
CA GLN A 99 -6.86 -15.50 4.17
C GLN A 99 -5.62 -15.80 3.32
N ALA A 100 -4.48 -15.17 3.63
CA ALA A 100 -3.22 -15.43 2.93
C ALA A 100 -2.75 -16.87 3.10
N ASN A 101 -2.88 -17.42 4.31
CA ASN A 101 -2.49 -18.80 4.60
C ASN A 101 -3.48 -19.82 4.02
N ASP A 102 -4.78 -19.55 4.05
CA ASP A 102 -5.78 -20.40 3.38
C ASP A 102 -5.44 -20.55 1.88
N ARG A 103 -4.95 -19.49 1.22
CA ARG A 103 -4.49 -19.51 -0.19
C ARG A 103 -3.17 -20.26 -0.39
N LEU A 104 -2.27 -20.17 0.58
CA LEU A 104 -0.99 -20.86 0.56
C LEU A 104 -1.15 -22.38 0.82
N GLY A 105 -2.25 -22.80 1.46
CA GLY A 105 -2.57 -24.19 1.78
C GLY A 105 -2.12 -24.60 3.18
N THR A 106 -1.46 -25.75 3.31
CA THR A 106 -0.89 -26.24 4.59
C THR A 106 0.63 -26.15 4.60
N PRO A 107 1.22 -24.94 4.60
CA PRO A 107 2.65 -24.78 4.54
C PRO A 107 3.32 -25.14 5.88
N ALA A 108 4.52 -25.72 5.82
CA ALA A 108 5.38 -25.85 7.00
C ALA A 108 5.77 -24.47 7.57
N GLN A 109 5.80 -23.44 6.71
CA GLN A 109 6.10 -22.06 7.05
C GLN A 109 4.95 -21.15 6.56
N PRO A 110 3.99 -20.78 7.43
CA PRO A 110 2.88 -19.90 7.08
C PRO A 110 3.33 -18.44 6.92
N TRP A 111 2.56 -17.69 6.14
CA TRP A 111 2.63 -16.23 6.11
C TRP A 111 2.29 -15.64 7.47
N ARG A 112 2.99 -14.56 7.82
CA ARG A 112 2.67 -13.70 8.95
C ARG A 112 2.93 -12.23 8.59
N ALA A 113 2.50 -11.32 9.46
CA ALA A 113 3.01 -9.97 9.41
C ALA A 113 4.50 -9.96 9.80
N PRO A 114 5.28 -9.03 9.23
CA PRO A 114 6.65 -8.79 9.64
C PRO A 114 6.68 -8.08 10.99
N ASP A 115 7.74 -8.28 11.76
CA ASP A 115 8.04 -7.36 12.86
C ASP A 115 8.69 -6.08 12.32
N ILE A 116 8.80 -5.05 13.18
CA ILE A 116 9.33 -3.75 12.74
C ILE A 116 10.81 -3.84 12.29
N LYS A 117 11.62 -4.71 12.92
CA LYS A 117 13.03 -4.88 12.58
C LYS A 117 13.16 -5.55 11.21
N GLU A 118 12.28 -6.49 10.90
CA GLU A 118 12.21 -7.14 9.60
C GLU A 118 11.81 -6.16 8.50
N LEU A 119 10.84 -5.27 8.74
CA LEU A 119 10.51 -4.21 7.77
C LEU A 119 11.71 -3.29 7.49
N PHE A 120 12.51 -2.95 8.49
CA PHE A 120 13.72 -2.16 8.30
C PHE A 120 14.74 -2.83 7.38
N THR A 121 14.72 -4.16 7.22
CA THR A 121 15.62 -4.86 6.29
C THR A 121 15.32 -4.55 4.82
N LEU A 122 14.11 -4.08 4.52
CA LEU A 122 13.68 -3.64 3.19
C LEU A 122 14.05 -2.18 2.90
N TYR A 123 14.41 -1.40 3.93
CA TYR A 123 14.74 0.01 3.79
C TYR A 123 16.09 0.19 3.07
N ASN A 124 16.09 1.11 2.11
CA ASN A 124 17.23 1.44 1.27
C ASN A 124 17.28 2.95 1.02
N ASN A 125 18.02 3.66 1.85
CA ASN A 125 18.17 5.12 1.74
C ASN A 125 18.96 5.61 0.52
N GLN A 126 19.48 4.71 -0.33
CA GLN A 126 20.16 5.07 -1.56
C GLN A 126 19.18 5.40 -2.70
N CYS A 127 17.89 5.12 -2.50
CA CYS A 127 16.86 5.31 -3.52
C CYS A 127 15.63 6.03 -2.96
N GLN A 128 14.81 6.55 -3.87
CA GLN A 128 13.49 7.10 -3.62
C GLN A 128 12.50 6.50 -4.62
N PRO A 129 11.46 5.76 -4.17
CA PRO A 129 11.22 5.37 -2.79
C PRO A 129 12.36 4.54 -2.18
N ALA A 130 12.56 4.65 -0.87
CA ALA A 130 13.65 4.06 -0.09
C ALA A 130 13.50 2.55 0.14
N ILE A 131 13.23 1.81 -0.94
CA ILE A 131 13.05 0.36 -0.97
C ILE A 131 13.86 -0.25 -2.14
N TYR A 132 14.22 -1.52 -2.04
CA TYR A 132 14.91 -2.25 -3.11
C TYR A 132 14.01 -2.49 -4.33
N ALA A 133 14.54 -2.45 -5.56
CA ALA A 133 13.75 -2.72 -6.77
C ALA A 133 13.23 -4.15 -6.87
N ALA A 134 13.89 -5.10 -6.18
CA ALA A 134 13.40 -6.47 -6.06
C ALA A 134 12.02 -6.54 -5.36
N GLN A 135 11.58 -5.47 -4.71
CA GLN A 135 10.32 -5.36 -4.01
C GLN A 135 9.31 -4.56 -4.85
N GLY A 136 8.17 -5.15 -5.17
CA GLY A 136 7.13 -4.49 -5.93
C GLY A 136 6.34 -3.50 -5.08
N TYR A 137 6.08 -2.30 -5.58
CA TYR A 137 5.27 -1.28 -4.90
C TYR A 137 4.03 -0.90 -5.73
N PRO A 138 2.97 -0.35 -5.09
CA PRO A 138 1.74 0.00 -5.79
C PRO A 138 1.97 0.95 -6.97
N ALA A 139 1.28 0.70 -8.08
CA ALA A 139 1.31 1.59 -9.23
C ALA A 139 0.72 2.99 -8.93
N THR A 140 1.25 4.02 -9.59
CA THR A 140 0.76 5.41 -9.44
C THR A 140 -0.63 5.64 -10.02
N SER A 141 -1.09 4.76 -10.90
CA SER A 141 -2.46 4.75 -11.40
C SER A 141 -3.48 4.56 -10.26
N LEU A 142 -3.19 3.66 -9.32
CA LEU A 142 -4.03 3.44 -8.14
C LEU A 142 -4.04 4.66 -7.21
N GLN A 143 -2.89 5.30 -6.99
CA GLN A 143 -2.80 6.55 -6.22
C GLN A 143 -3.70 7.63 -6.84
N SER A 144 -3.64 7.78 -8.16
CA SER A 144 -4.44 8.76 -8.90
C SER A 144 -5.93 8.47 -8.82
N GLN A 145 -6.31 7.19 -8.89
CA GLN A 145 -7.70 6.77 -8.73
C GLN A 145 -8.25 7.12 -7.34
N ILE A 146 -7.56 6.70 -6.28
CA ILE A 146 -8.01 6.99 -4.90
C ILE A 146 -8.00 8.48 -4.59
N ALA A 147 -7.09 9.27 -5.20
CA ALA A 147 -7.12 10.72 -5.07
C ALA A 147 -8.41 11.34 -5.63
N ALA A 148 -8.88 10.88 -6.79
CA ALA A 148 -10.13 11.33 -7.39
C ALA A 148 -11.36 10.88 -6.59
N ASP A 149 -11.36 9.63 -6.12
CA ASP A 149 -12.43 9.09 -5.28
C ASP A 149 -12.54 9.88 -3.96
N LYS A 150 -11.40 10.17 -3.33
CA LYS A 150 -11.31 10.99 -2.12
C LYS A 150 -11.88 12.38 -2.33
N GLU A 151 -11.54 13.06 -3.42
CA GLU A 151 -12.05 14.41 -3.72
C GLU A 151 -13.59 14.42 -3.77
N THR A 152 -14.18 13.42 -4.43
CA THR A 152 -15.64 13.25 -4.51
C THR A 152 -16.25 12.97 -3.15
N LEU A 153 -15.74 11.96 -2.42
CA LEU A 153 -16.25 11.56 -1.11
C LEU A 153 -16.17 12.69 -0.08
N CYS A 154 -15.07 13.44 -0.08
CA CYS A 154 -14.86 14.51 0.90
C CYS A 154 -15.65 15.78 0.57
N ALA A 155 -15.95 16.04 -0.71
CA ALA A 155 -16.89 17.09 -1.08
C ALA A 155 -18.33 16.78 -0.58
N ASP A 156 -18.72 15.50 -0.57
CA ASP A 156 -20.00 15.06 -0.01
C ASP A 156 -20.01 15.02 1.53
N ALA A 157 -18.86 14.78 2.16
CA ALA A 157 -18.71 14.80 3.61
C ALA A 157 -18.73 16.21 4.23
N ALA A 158 -18.44 17.25 3.44
CA ALA A 158 -18.37 18.63 3.91
C ALA A 158 -19.73 19.15 4.38
N SER A 159 -19.76 19.84 5.52
CA SER A 159 -20.96 20.49 6.03
C SER A 159 -21.46 21.54 5.03
N LYS A 160 -22.77 21.56 4.77
CA LYS A 160 -23.40 22.47 3.80
C LYS A 160 -24.36 23.40 4.52
N TRP A 161 -24.29 24.69 4.20
CA TRP A 161 -25.26 25.66 4.70
C TRP A 161 -26.56 25.57 3.90
N ASP A 162 -27.67 25.25 4.58
CA ASP A 162 -29.00 25.28 3.99
C ASP A 162 -29.63 26.67 4.15
N LYS A 163 -29.94 27.30 3.01
CA LYS A 163 -30.53 28.64 2.96
C LYS A 163 -32.02 28.68 3.33
N VAL A 164 -32.71 27.54 3.31
CA VAL A 164 -34.14 27.46 3.65
C VAL A 164 -34.30 27.32 5.16
N THR A 165 -33.51 26.45 5.78
CA THR A 165 -33.56 26.20 7.22
C THR A 165 -32.61 27.10 8.02
N GLU A 166 -31.72 27.84 7.34
CA GLU A 166 -30.66 28.67 7.95
C GLU A 166 -29.79 27.89 8.94
N GLN A 167 -29.46 26.65 8.59
CA GLN A 167 -28.68 25.74 9.43
C GLN A 167 -27.56 25.06 8.65
N TRP A 168 -26.52 24.65 9.37
CA TRP A 168 -25.51 23.74 8.85
C TRP A 168 -26.06 22.31 8.86
N ILE A 169 -26.08 21.68 7.68
CA ILE A 169 -26.41 20.28 7.52
C ILE A 169 -25.10 19.49 7.48
N GLU A 170 -24.96 18.61 8.45
CA GLU A 170 -23.86 17.66 8.55
C GLU A 170 -24.11 16.45 7.65
N ALA A 171 -23.06 15.96 6.99
CA ALA A 171 -23.15 14.71 6.24
C ALA A 171 -23.35 13.51 7.19
N PRO A 172 -24.01 12.43 6.71
CA PRO A 172 -24.08 11.15 7.42
C PRO A 172 -22.69 10.60 7.83
N ASP A 173 -22.65 9.87 8.94
CA ASP A 173 -21.39 9.37 9.52
C ASP A 173 -20.66 8.34 8.62
N ASP A 174 -21.39 7.59 7.81
CA ASP A 174 -20.86 6.66 6.82
C ASP A 174 -20.12 7.41 5.70
N VAL A 175 -20.66 8.53 5.21
CA VAL A 175 -20.01 9.38 4.20
C VAL A 175 -18.72 10.00 4.76
N LYS A 176 -18.77 10.51 5.99
CA LYS A 176 -17.59 11.04 6.69
C LYS A 176 -16.53 9.97 6.90
N THR A 177 -16.95 8.74 7.22
CA THR A 177 -16.05 7.60 7.41
C THR A 177 -15.42 7.16 6.10
N ALA A 178 -16.17 7.15 4.99
CA ALA A 178 -15.64 6.85 3.67
C ALA A 178 -14.60 7.88 3.21
N CYS A 179 -14.85 9.18 3.40
CA CYS A 179 -13.86 10.23 3.13
C CYS A 179 -12.57 10.02 3.95
N ARG A 180 -12.68 9.79 5.27
CA ARG A 180 -11.52 9.50 6.13
C ARG A 180 -10.76 8.25 5.71
N ALA A 181 -11.46 7.20 5.30
CA ALA A 181 -10.82 5.98 4.81
C ALA A 181 -10.03 6.25 3.52
N ALA A 182 -10.62 6.99 2.56
CA ALA A 182 -9.94 7.35 1.32
C ALA A 182 -8.72 8.26 1.57
N GLU A 183 -8.80 9.19 2.53
CA GLU A 183 -7.66 9.99 2.99
C GLU A 183 -6.50 9.13 3.51
N GLN A 184 -6.81 8.18 4.39
CA GLN A 184 -5.82 7.28 4.97
C GLN A 184 -5.19 6.34 3.94
N GLN A 185 -5.99 5.79 3.02
CA GLN A 185 -5.52 4.92 1.95
C GLN A 185 -4.61 5.68 0.98
N LEU A 186 -5.01 6.90 0.59
CA LEU A 186 -4.17 7.75 -0.26
C LEU A 186 -2.83 8.06 0.42
N TRP A 187 -2.87 8.38 1.72
CA TRP A 187 -1.65 8.63 2.49
C TRP A 187 -0.74 7.41 2.49
N ALA A 188 -1.28 6.21 2.75
CA ALA A 188 -0.52 4.97 2.78
C ALA A 188 0.13 4.64 1.43
N LEU A 189 -0.59 4.84 0.33
CA LEU A 189 -0.06 4.60 -1.02
C LEU A 189 1.00 5.62 -1.40
N THR A 190 0.79 6.89 -1.05
CA THR A 190 1.73 7.98 -1.33
C THR A 190 3.03 7.77 -0.57
N ASN A 191 2.94 7.34 0.69
CA ASN A 191 4.09 7.12 1.57
C ASN A 191 4.69 5.71 1.45
N ILE A 192 4.06 4.83 0.68
CA ILE A 192 4.37 3.39 0.63
C ILE A 192 4.51 2.85 2.06
N ALA A 193 3.44 2.95 2.85
CA ALA A 193 3.47 2.64 4.27
C ALA A 193 3.13 1.17 4.53
N PHE A 194 4.01 0.45 5.23
CA PHE A 194 3.83 -0.96 5.60
C PHE A 194 3.77 -1.14 7.12
N GLY A 195 2.70 -1.79 7.58
CA GLY A 195 2.49 -2.16 8.98
C GLY A 195 3.25 -3.41 9.40
N SER A 196 3.63 -3.44 10.68
CA SER A 196 4.21 -4.61 11.36
C SER A 196 3.23 -5.25 12.33
N ASP A 197 3.59 -6.40 12.90
CA ASP A 197 2.92 -6.95 14.10
C ASP A 197 3.51 -6.43 15.41
N SER A 198 4.56 -5.61 15.35
CA SER A 198 5.14 -4.96 16.53
C SER A 198 4.19 -3.90 17.06
N SER A 199 4.00 -3.89 18.37
CA SER A 199 3.12 -2.93 19.02
C SER A 199 3.90 -1.78 19.65
N GLY A 200 3.43 -0.57 19.36
CA GLY A 200 3.84 0.66 20.00
C GLY A 200 2.61 1.54 20.24
N GLY A 201 2.58 2.24 21.38
CA GLY A 201 1.41 3.05 21.75
C GLY A 201 0.12 2.24 21.86
N GLU A 202 -0.89 2.61 21.07
CA GLU A 202 -2.22 1.96 21.01
C GLU A 202 -2.37 1.04 19.79
N GLY A 203 -1.27 0.70 19.09
CA GLY A 203 -1.36 0.15 17.76
C GLY A 203 -0.15 -0.60 17.23
N TYR A 204 -0.19 -0.87 15.93
CA TYR A 204 0.89 -1.46 15.14
C TYR A 204 1.86 -0.40 14.64
N ASP A 205 3.13 -0.60 14.92
CA ASP A 205 4.19 0.22 14.37
C ASP A 205 4.31 -0.02 12.86
N PHE A 206 4.76 1.00 12.13
CA PHE A 206 4.86 0.95 10.67
C PHE A 206 6.01 1.79 10.13
N LEU A 207 6.46 1.45 8.92
CA LEU A 207 7.45 2.22 8.17
C LEU A 207 6.85 2.82 6.90
N ASN A 208 7.26 4.03 6.57
CA ASN A 208 7.03 4.68 5.27
C ASN A 208 8.32 4.71 4.45
N PHE A 209 8.19 4.51 3.14
CA PHE A 209 9.32 4.35 2.23
C PHE A 209 9.41 5.46 1.18
N ALA A 210 8.34 6.23 0.93
CA ALA A 210 8.31 7.24 -0.12
C ALA A 210 8.50 8.70 0.39
N GLY A 211 9.39 8.92 1.35
CA GLY A 211 9.63 10.26 1.92
C GLY A 211 11.08 10.56 2.28
N SER A 212 11.39 11.86 2.38
CA SER A 212 12.65 12.40 2.95
C SER A 212 12.54 12.73 4.45
N GLY A 213 11.45 12.32 5.11
CA GLY A 213 11.10 12.65 6.50
C GLY A 213 11.23 11.46 7.47
N GLU A 214 10.43 11.48 8.55
CA GLU A 214 10.37 10.40 9.54
C GLU A 214 9.96 9.07 8.88
N THR A 215 10.82 8.05 9.02
CA THR A 215 10.68 6.72 8.41
C THR A 215 9.92 5.74 9.31
N PHE A 216 10.00 5.94 10.63
CA PHE A 216 9.43 5.06 11.64
C PHE A 216 8.30 5.75 12.35
N ASN A 217 7.18 5.06 12.52
CA ASN A 217 6.00 5.64 13.13
C ASN A 217 5.42 4.66 14.15
N VAL A 218 5.04 5.22 15.30
CA VAL A 218 4.43 4.46 16.39
C VAL A 218 2.94 4.26 16.12
N GLY A 219 2.47 3.04 16.34
CA GLY A 219 1.08 2.67 16.18
C GLY A 219 0.11 3.49 17.06
N GLY A 220 -1.07 3.78 16.52
CA GLY A 220 -2.13 4.49 17.24
C GLY A 220 -2.02 6.03 17.26
N ILE A 221 -0.88 6.62 16.87
CA ILE A 221 -0.76 8.07 16.69
C ILE A 221 -1.30 8.44 15.30
N GLY A 222 -2.40 9.19 15.28
CA GLY A 222 -3.16 9.45 14.06
C GLY A 222 -3.96 8.21 13.63
N THR A 223 -5.22 8.41 13.25
CA THR A 223 -5.99 7.33 12.60
C THR A 223 -5.38 7.11 11.22
N SER A 224 -4.45 6.17 11.10
CA SER A 224 -3.78 5.86 9.85
C SER A 224 -4.13 4.44 9.41
N SER A 225 -4.28 4.25 8.11
CA SER A 225 -4.30 2.94 7.50
C SER A 225 -2.95 2.67 6.85
N VAL A 226 -2.51 1.42 6.83
CA VAL A 226 -1.25 0.97 6.20
C VAL A 226 -1.49 -0.27 5.38
N MET A 227 -0.59 -0.53 4.43
CA MET A 227 -0.60 -1.77 3.67
C MET A 227 0.12 -2.88 4.45
N LEU A 228 -0.10 -4.12 4.06
CA LEU A 228 0.63 -5.27 4.59
C LEU A 228 1.50 -5.89 3.52
N ARG A 229 2.76 -6.19 3.86
CA ARG A 229 3.59 -7.10 3.10
C ARG A 229 3.97 -8.28 3.98
N LEU A 230 3.36 -9.41 3.69
CA LEU A 230 3.54 -10.61 4.50
C LEU A 230 4.92 -11.22 4.26
N VAL A 231 5.40 -11.88 5.29
CA VAL A 231 6.71 -12.53 5.33
C VAL A 231 6.57 -13.92 5.92
N ARG A 232 7.52 -14.79 5.59
CA ARG A 232 7.71 -16.09 6.21
C ARG A 232 9.19 -16.50 6.12
N PRO A 233 9.66 -17.51 6.88
CA PRO A 233 10.96 -18.11 6.61
C PRO A 233 11.03 -18.69 5.19
N ILE A 234 12.21 -18.60 4.54
CA ILE A 234 12.44 -19.29 3.27
C ILE A 234 12.21 -20.80 3.50
N PRO A 235 11.33 -21.46 2.72
CA PRO A 235 11.12 -22.90 2.86
C PRO A 235 12.44 -23.65 2.63
N THR A 236 12.85 -24.44 3.61
CA THR A 236 13.91 -25.43 3.41
C THR A 236 13.32 -26.57 2.59
N ILE A 237 13.96 -26.95 1.48
CA ILE A 237 13.64 -28.20 0.81
C ILE A 237 14.05 -29.30 1.78
N GLU A 238 13.08 -30.01 2.36
CA GLU A 238 13.38 -31.29 3.01
C GLU A 238 13.80 -32.25 1.89
N GLU A 239 15.07 -32.68 1.92
CA GLU A 239 15.60 -33.75 1.06
C GLU A 239 15.02 -35.12 1.41
#